data_AF-A0A662DI89-F1
#
_entry.id   AF-A0A662DI89-F1
#
_cell.length_a   1.000
_cell.length_b   1.000
_cell.length_c   1.000
_cell.angle_alpha   90.00
_cell.angle_beta   90.00
_cell.angle_gamma   90.00
#
_symmetry.space_group_name_H-M   'P 1'
#
loop_
_entity.id
_entity.type
_entity.pdbx_description
1 polymer ?
#
loop_
_entity_poly.entity_id
_entity_poly.type
_entity_poly.pdbx_seq_one_letter_code
_entity_poly.pdbx_strand_id
1 'polypeptide(L)'
;MTKELADVDEQLRVLPDDAFADKFELLKKQDVLRERAAQFAVDADKERSTEVLLSELSGLRSQLTQLERQRIDLVTQAGGGATGASNMGNLGGVSLNAQMAEASGANRIQARIGVIKGVLADRDVEVPEAHY
;
A
#
# COMPACT_ATOMS: atom_id res chain seq x y z
N MET A 1 4.93 11.02 18.16
CA MET A 1 4.69 9.65 17.69
C MET A 1 5.80 9.13 16.78
N THR A 2 6.27 9.92 15.82
CA THR A 2 7.38 9.55 14.90
C THR A 2 8.71 9.24 15.62
N LYS A 3 9.00 9.92 16.73
CA LYS A 3 10.24 9.71 17.49
C LYS A 3 10.30 8.33 18.18
N GLU A 4 9.20 7.87 18.77
CA GLU A 4 9.15 6.57 19.45
C GLU A 4 9.27 5.38 18.50
N LEU A 5 8.68 5.48 17.30
CA LEU A 5 8.82 4.43 16.29
C LEU A 5 10.26 4.37 15.76
N ALA A 6 10.88 5.53 15.51
CA ALA A 6 12.28 5.61 15.08
C ALA A 6 13.24 5.06 16.14
N ASP A 7 12.96 5.30 17.43
CA ASP A 7 13.76 4.76 18.54
C ASP A 7 13.62 3.23 18.64
N VAL A 8 12.44 2.67 18.39
CA VAL A 8 12.22 1.20 18.35
C VAL A 8 12.92 0.56 17.14
N ASP A 9 12.89 1.23 15.98
CA ASP A 9 13.58 0.77 14.77
C ASP A 9 15.11 0.72 14.97
N GLU A 10 15.69 1.73 15.63
CA GLU A 10 17.12 1.73 15.93
C GLU A 10 17.49 0.66 16.96
N GLN A 11 16.65 0.43 17.97
CA GLN A 11 16.88 -0.65 18.95
C GLN A 11 16.83 -2.04 18.31
N LEU A 12 15.89 -2.27 17.38
CA LEU A 12 15.83 -3.51 16.60
C LEU A 12 17.05 -3.70 15.71
N ARG A 13 17.65 -2.61 15.21
CA ARG A 13 18.82 -2.64 14.33
C ARG A 13 20.12 -2.98 15.07
N VAL A 14 20.23 -2.56 16.33
CA VAL A 14 21.46 -2.69 17.13
C VAL A 14 21.47 -3.96 17.99
N LEU A 15 20.31 -4.61 18.17
CA LEU A 15 20.21 -5.86 18.91
C LEU A 15 20.98 -7.01 18.22
N PRO A 16 21.74 -7.82 18.98
CA PRO A 16 22.38 -9.01 18.44
C PRO A 16 21.35 -10.10 18.13
N ASP A 17 21.68 -10.97 17.17
CA ASP A 17 20.74 -11.95 16.61
C ASP A 17 20.28 -13.02 17.61
N ASP A 18 21.00 -13.21 18.72
CA ASP A 18 20.68 -14.14 19.81
C ASP A 18 19.72 -13.56 20.86
N ALA A 19 19.43 -12.26 20.82
CA ALA A 19 18.50 -11.57 21.72
C ALA A 19 17.03 -11.71 21.25
N PHE A 20 16.58 -12.97 21.04
CA PHE A 20 15.25 -13.28 20.49
C PHE A 20 14.10 -12.71 21.33
N ALA A 21 14.18 -12.79 22.66
CA ALA A 21 13.12 -12.31 23.55
C ALA A 21 12.95 -10.77 23.46
N ASP A 22 14.07 -10.04 23.49
CA ASP A 22 14.07 -8.58 23.42
C ASP A 22 13.62 -8.09 22.03
N LYS A 23 14.04 -8.79 20.98
CA LYS A 23 13.58 -8.53 19.60
C LYS A 23 12.08 -8.74 19.46
N PHE A 24 11.53 -9.80 20.05
CA PHE A 24 10.10 -10.09 20.00
C PHE A 24 9.26 -9.01 20.71
N GLU A 25 9.68 -8.56 21.89
CA GLU A 25 8.98 -7.49 22.61
C GLU A 25 9.05 -6.15 21.88
N LEU A 26 10.18 -5.84 21.24
CA LEU A 26 10.29 -4.65 20.39
C LEU A 26 9.45 -4.74 19.12
N LEU A 27 9.34 -5.91 18.49
CA LEU A 27 8.46 -6.12 17.34
C LEU A 27 6.99 -5.92 17.72
N LYS A 28 6.53 -6.47 18.85
CA LYS A 28 5.18 -6.19 19.38
C LYS A 28 4.96 -4.69 19.60
N LYS A 29 5.95 -4.02 20.20
CA LYS A 29 5.86 -2.58 20.46
C LYS A 29 5.81 -1.78 19.16
N GLN A 30 6.57 -2.18 18.15
CA GLN A 30 6.53 -1.61 16.80
C GLN A 30 5.14 -1.78 16.17
N ASP A 31 4.56 -2.97 16.27
CA ASP A 31 3.22 -3.27 15.74
C ASP A 31 2.15 -2.41 16.40
N VAL A 32 2.16 -2.30 17.74
CA VAL A 32 1.23 -1.43 18.49
C VAL A 32 1.39 0.04 18.09
N LEU A 33 2.63 0.51 17.91
CA LEU A 33 2.90 1.89 17.47
C LEU A 33 2.41 2.13 16.03
N ARG A 34 2.58 1.16 15.13
CA ARG A 34 2.06 1.23 13.76
C ARG A 34 0.55 1.22 13.73
N GLU A 35 -0.09 0.38 14.53
CA GLU A 35 -1.55 0.31 14.65
C GLU A 35 -2.12 1.63 15.18
N ARG A 36 -1.53 2.19 16.24
CA ARG A 36 -1.93 3.51 16.73
C ARG A 36 -1.73 4.60 15.67
N ALA A 37 -0.63 4.55 14.91
CA ALA A 37 -0.36 5.55 13.88
C ALA A 37 -1.39 5.46 12.74
N ALA A 38 -1.79 4.24 12.37
CA ALA A 38 -2.88 4.00 11.43
C ALA A 38 -4.21 4.53 11.97
N GLN A 39 -4.51 4.31 13.25
CA GLN A 39 -5.71 4.83 13.89
C GLN A 39 -5.76 6.36 13.88
N PHE A 40 -4.66 7.04 14.21
CA PHE A 40 -4.58 8.50 14.11
C PHE A 40 -4.79 9.01 12.69
N ALA A 41 -4.30 8.31 11.67
CA ALA A 41 -4.53 8.68 10.28
C ALA A 41 -6.03 8.57 9.90
N VAL A 42 -6.69 7.50 10.34
CA VAL A 42 -8.15 7.30 10.13
C VAL A 42 -8.95 8.37 10.88
N ASP A 43 -8.59 8.67 12.13
CA ASP A 43 -9.30 9.67 12.92
C ASP A 43 -9.08 11.09 12.36
N ALA A 44 -7.89 11.41 11.86
CA ALA A 44 -7.66 12.63 11.12
C ALA A 44 -8.52 12.72 9.84
N ASP A 45 -8.74 11.60 9.13
CA ASP A 45 -9.64 11.58 7.99
C ASP A 45 -11.11 11.79 8.37
N LYS A 46 -11.54 11.33 9.55
CA LYS A 46 -12.88 11.61 10.08
C LYS A 46 -13.13 13.09 10.33
N GLU A 47 -12.08 13.89 10.53
CA GLU A 47 -12.19 15.36 10.69
C GLU A 47 -12.18 16.12 9.36
N ARG A 48 -11.73 15.49 8.26
CA ARG A 48 -11.65 16.12 6.93
C ARG A 48 -13.03 16.22 6.27
N SER A 49 -13.25 17.24 5.43
CA SER A 49 -14.53 17.37 4.73
C SER A 49 -14.75 16.26 3.71
N THR A 50 -16.02 15.94 3.46
CA THR A 50 -16.41 14.90 2.50
C THR A 50 -15.91 15.21 1.09
N GLU A 51 -15.93 16.48 0.67
CA GLU A 51 -15.46 16.92 -0.65
C GLU A 51 -13.96 16.66 -0.82
N VAL A 52 -13.18 16.91 0.23
CA VAL A 52 -11.73 16.66 0.25
C VAL A 52 -11.45 15.16 0.13
N LEU A 53 -12.19 14.31 0.83
CA LEU A 53 -12.05 12.85 0.76
C LEU A 53 -12.47 12.30 -0.62
N LEU A 54 -13.56 12.80 -1.20
CA LEU A 54 -14.00 12.42 -2.55
C LEU A 54 -13.00 12.84 -3.63
N SER A 55 -12.43 14.04 -3.51
CA SER A 55 -11.38 14.53 -4.42
C SER A 55 -10.12 13.67 -4.33
N GLU A 56 -9.66 13.35 -3.12
CA GLU A 56 -8.52 12.45 -2.92
C GLU A 56 -8.81 11.06 -3.50
N LEU A 57 -10.00 10.51 -3.25
CA LEU A 57 -10.41 9.21 -3.79
C LEU A 57 -10.35 9.18 -5.33
N SER A 58 -10.84 10.23 -5.99
CA SER A 58 -10.77 10.36 -7.44
C SER A 58 -9.32 10.43 -7.94
N GLY A 59 -8.46 11.19 -7.25
CA GLY A 59 -7.04 11.29 -7.58
C GLY A 59 -6.31 9.97 -7.44
N LEU A 60 -6.55 9.24 -6.33
CA LEU A 60 -5.96 7.93 -6.07
C LEU A 60 -6.40 6.87 -7.09
N ARG A 61 -7.68 6.86 -7.48
CA ARG A 61 -8.17 5.99 -8.57
C ARG A 61 -7.47 6.28 -9.89
N SER A 62 -7.34 7.56 -10.25
CA SER A 62 -6.64 7.97 -11.47
C SER A 62 -5.17 7.53 -11.44
N GLN A 63 -4.49 7.67 -10.30
CA GLN A 63 -3.11 7.19 -10.13
C GLN A 63 -3.02 5.66 -10.29
N LEU A 64 -3.96 4.91 -9.71
CA LEU A 64 -3.99 3.46 -9.84
C LEU A 64 -4.15 3.03 -11.30
N THR A 65 -5.08 3.65 -12.04
CA THR A 65 -5.27 3.40 -13.48
C THR A 65 -4.01 3.74 -14.29
N GLN A 66 -3.29 4.81 -13.95
CA GLN A 66 -2.03 5.15 -14.62
C GLN A 66 -0.95 4.09 -14.36
N LEU A 67 -0.81 3.61 -13.13
CA LEU A 67 0.12 2.52 -12.79
C LEU A 67 -0.22 1.23 -13.53
N GLU A 68 -1.52 0.91 -13.65
CA GLU A 68 -1.99 -0.26 -14.41
C GLU A 68 -1.66 -0.14 -15.90
N ARG A 69 -1.85 1.04 -16.51
CA ARG A 69 -1.47 1.30 -17.91
C ARG A 69 0.04 1.17 -18.12
N GLN A 70 0.85 1.78 -17.26
CA GLN A 70 2.32 1.68 -17.33
C GLN A 70 2.79 0.22 -17.22
N ARG A 71 2.12 -0.58 -16.39
CA ARG A 71 2.40 -2.03 -16.29
C ARG A 71 2.06 -2.76 -17.58
N ILE A 72 0.91 -2.49 -18.20
CA ILE A 72 0.52 -3.10 -19.49
C ILE A 72 1.53 -2.74 -20.58
N ASP A 73 1.99 -1.49 -20.63
CA ASP A 73 2.98 -1.02 -21.60
C ASP A 73 4.32 -1.77 -21.46
N LEU A 74 4.82 -1.91 -20.23
CA LEU A 74 6.04 -2.67 -19.94
C LEU A 74 5.92 -4.16 -20.30
N VAL A 75 4.78 -4.79 -19.99
CA VAL A 75 4.52 -6.19 -20.34
C VAL A 75 4.44 -6.38 -21.86
N THR A 76 3.80 -5.45 -22.56
CA THR A 76 3.70 -5.48 -24.03
C THR A 76 5.07 -5.33 -24.69
N GLN A 77 5.93 -4.44 -24.17
CA GLN A 77 7.30 -4.27 -24.64
C GLN A 77 8.18 -5.49 -24.34
N ALA A 78 8.01 -6.14 -23.19
CA ALA A 78 8.74 -7.36 -22.83
C ALA A 78 8.25 -8.60 -23.63
N GLY A 79 6.96 -8.66 -23.97
CA GLY A 79 6.37 -9.73 -24.78
C GLY A 79 6.64 -9.61 -26.29
N GLY A 80 6.90 -8.40 -26.80
CA GLY A 80 7.15 -8.15 -28.22
C GLY A 80 8.54 -8.54 -28.74
N GLY A 81 9.47 -8.95 -27.88
CA GLY A 81 10.86 -9.23 -28.24
C GLY A 81 11.36 -10.67 -28.02
N ALA A 82 10.57 -11.54 -27.40
CA ALA A 82 11.03 -12.89 -27.03
C ALA A 82 10.28 -13.98 -27.79
N THR A 83 10.71 -14.22 -29.03
CA THR A 83 10.47 -15.50 -29.71
C THR A 83 11.21 -16.60 -28.95
N GLY A 84 10.53 -17.28 -28.02
CA GLY A 84 10.93 -18.60 -27.52
C GLY A 84 11.01 -18.75 -26.00
N ALA A 85 9.88 -19.07 -25.36
CA ALA A 85 9.81 -19.84 -24.11
C ALA A 85 8.35 -20.19 -23.78
N SER A 86 7.74 -21.05 -24.60
CA SER A 86 6.43 -21.62 -24.33
C SER A 86 6.50 -22.47 -23.06
N ASN A 87 5.65 -22.14 -22.07
CA ASN A 87 5.38 -22.81 -20.79
C ASN A 87 5.96 -22.19 -19.51
N MET A 88 6.74 -21.10 -19.56
CA MET A 88 7.15 -20.35 -18.35
C MET A 88 6.55 -18.94 -18.23
N GLY A 89 5.75 -18.52 -19.21
CA GLY A 89 5.19 -17.16 -19.29
C GLY A 89 4.12 -16.83 -18.24
N ASN A 90 3.36 -17.82 -17.74
CA ASN A 90 2.26 -17.54 -16.81
C ASN A 90 2.72 -17.38 -15.35
N LEU A 91 3.71 -18.19 -14.91
CA LEU A 91 4.28 -18.10 -13.55
C LEU A 91 5.27 -16.94 -13.42
N GLY A 92 6.04 -16.65 -14.47
CA GLY A 92 6.92 -15.48 -14.53
C GLY A 92 6.15 -14.17 -14.55
N GLY A 93 5.05 -14.08 -15.32
CA GLY A 93 4.22 -12.89 -15.40
C GLY A 93 3.53 -12.53 -14.07
N VAL A 94 3.00 -13.51 -13.33
CA VAL A 94 2.31 -13.27 -12.05
C VAL A 94 3.28 -12.83 -10.95
N SER A 95 4.48 -13.41 -10.88
CA SER A 95 5.50 -13.02 -9.89
C SER A 95 6.13 -11.65 -10.17
N LEU A 96 6.38 -11.33 -11.45
CA LEU A 96 6.77 -9.97 -11.87
C LEU A 96 5.68 -8.95 -11.55
N ASN A 97 4.42 -9.30 -11.79
CA ASN A 97 3.29 -8.42 -11.49
C ASN A 97 3.15 -8.11 -10.00
N ALA A 98 3.35 -9.09 -9.13
CA ALA A 98 3.33 -8.89 -7.68
C ALA A 98 4.50 -7.99 -7.23
N GLN A 99 5.71 -8.25 -7.71
CA GLN A 99 6.90 -7.45 -7.38
C GLN A 99 6.81 -6.02 -7.93
N MET A 100 6.25 -5.83 -9.13
CA MET A 100 6.02 -4.51 -9.71
C MET A 100 4.92 -3.74 -8.98
N ALA A 101 3.83 -4.39 -8.56
CA ALA A 101 2.79 -3.75 -7.74
C ALA A 101 3.33 -3.30 -6.38
N GLU A 102 4.21 -4.09 -5.79
CA GLU A 102 4.90 -3.78 -4.53
C GLU A 102 5.90 -2.63 -4.71
N ALA A 103 6.68 -2.64 -5.80
CA ALA A 103 7.65 -1.59 -6.11
C ALA A 103 7.03 -0.27 -6.59
N SER A 104 5.89 -0.31 -7.28
CA SER A 104 5.19 0.87 -7.83
C SER A 104 4.28 1.59 -6.83
N GLY A 105 4.10 1.02 -5.63
CA GLY A 105 3.24 1.61 -4.59
C GLY A 105 1.75 1.39 -4.80
N ALA A 106 1.34 0.57 -5.76
CA ALA A 106 -0.07 0.27 -6.03
C ALA A 106 -0.80 -0.27 -4.78
N ASN A 107 -0.14 -1.13 -3.99
CA ASN A 107 -0.70 -1.65 -2.74
C ASN A 107 -0.99 -0.54 -1.72
N ARG A 108 -0.15 0.50 -1.64
CA ARG A 108 -0.36 1.65 -0.74
C ARG A 108 -1.54 2.50 -1.21
N ILE A 109 -1.66 2.72 -2.51
CA ILE A 109 -2.79 3.45 -3.11
C ILE A 109 -4.10 2.70 -2.85
N GLN A 110 -4.12 1.38 -3.04
CA GLN A 110 -5.29 0.54 -2.77
C GLN A 110 -5.69 0.57 -1.28
N ALA A 111 -4.73 0.43 -0.37
CA ALA A 111 -4.99 0.53 1.07
C ALA A 111 -5.60 1.90 1.44
N ARG A 112 -5.07 2.98 0.88
CA ARG A 112 -5.58 4.34 1.10
C ARG A 112 -7.01 4.52 0.56
N ILE A 113 -7.28 4.02 -0.63
CA ILE A 113 -8.64 3.98 -1.21
C ILE A 113 -9.61 3.25 -0.26
N GLY A 114 -9.19 2.11 0.31
CA GLY A 114 -9.99 1.36 1.27
C GLY A 114 -10.34 2.16 2.53
N VAL A 115 -9.34 2.84 3.12
CA VAL A 115 -9.55 3.69 4.30
C VAL A 115 -10.54 4.83 4.01
N ILE A 116 -10.35 5.57 2.91
CA ILE A 116 -11.23 6.69 2.55
C ILE A 116 -12.66 6.20 2.30
N LYS A 117 -12.82 5.07 1.61
CA LYS A 117 -14.14 4.45 1.41
C LYS A 117 -14.81 4.08 2.73
N GLY A 118 -14.06 3.53 3.69
CA GLY A 118 -14.58 3.24 5.04
C GLY A 118 -15.10 4.49 5.74
N VAL A 119 -14.30 5.56 5.75
CA VAL A 119 -14.71 6.85 6.37
C VAL A 119 -15.93 7.46 5.68
N LEU A 120 -16.03 7.38 4.34
CA LEU A 120 -17.20 7.87 3.61
C LEU A 120 -18.45 7.02 3.88
N ALA A 121 -18.31 5.70 3.96
CA ALA A 121 -19.39 4.79 4.30
C ALA A 121 -19.90 5.04 5.73
N ASP A 122 -19.02 5.26 6.70
CA ASP A 122 -19.37 5.62 8.09
C ASP A 122 -20.17 6.93 8.18
N ARG A 123 -20.06 7.80 7.15
CA ARG A 123 -20.79 9.07 7.02
C ARG A 123 -22.08 8.96 6.20
N ASP A 124 -22.46 7.76 5.77
CA ASP A 124 -23.59 7.53 4.85
C ASP A 124 -23.46 8.29 3.51
N VAL A 125 -22.21 8.51 3.07
CA VAL A 125 -21.92 9.16 1.79
C VAL A 125 -21.77 8.08 0.72
N GLU A 126 -22.61 8.17 -0.31
CA GLU A 126 -22.49 7.30 -1.48
C GLU A 126 -21.15 7.56 -2.19
N VAL A 127 -20.35 6.51 -2.31
CA VAL A 127 -19.07 6.57 -3.00
C VAL A 127 -19.31 6.33 -4.48
N PRO A 128 -19.03 7.30 -5.38
CA PRO A 128 -19.21 7.10 -6.81
C PRO A 128 -18.39 5.90 -7.29
N GLU A 129 -18.95 5.12 -8.21
CA GLU A 129 -18.23 4.03 -8.89
C GLU A 129 -16.99 4.59 -9.61
N ALA A 130 -15.94 3.76 -9.75
CA ALA A 130 -14.81 4.15 -10.59
C ALA A 130 -15.22 3.96 -12.05
N HIS A 131 -15.21 5.03 -12.84
CA HIS A 131 -15.32 4.92 -14.30
C HIS A 131 -13.95 4.54 -14.86
N TYR A 132 -13.83 3.32 -15.37
CA TYR A 132 -12.62 2.76 -15.99
C TYR A 132 -12.58 3.04 -17.49
#